data_AF-A0A090SWH5-F1
#
_entry.id   AF-A0A090SWH5-F1
#
_cell.length_a   1.000
_cell.length_b   1.000
_cell.length_c   1.000
_cell.angle_alpha   90.00
_cell.angle_beta   90.00
_cell.angle_gamma   90.00
#
_symmetry.space_group_name_H-M   'P 1'
#
loop_
_entity.id
_entity.type
_entity.pdbx_description
1 polymer ?
#
loop_
_entity_poly.entity_id
_entity_poly.type
_entity_poly.pdbx_seq_one_letter_code
_entity_poly.pdbx_strand_id
1 'polypeptide(L)'
;MSQTPEQFHQLAKNALADKQLRANFRGAMDYLRDKRKTAFSDSDEEKQIRDLAESIRQRCLSKLPELLEQLEFNCYKNGIQVHWAENPEQANAIIAAIADEHDAKQIIKGKSMVSEEIEMNHEMAKLGIECLESDMGEYIVQLDGDKPLISSCQRFTKISRK
;
A
#
# COMPACT_ATOMS: atom_id res chain seq x y z
N MET A 1 19.96 -9.18 -3.74
CA MET A 1 20.08 -10.35 -4.66
C MET A 1 18.68 -10.64 -5.15
N SER A 2 18.34 -10.37 -6.41
CA SER A 2 16.95 -10.46 -6.89
C SER A 2 16.45 -11.91 -6.82
N GLN A 3 15.57 -12.20 -5.85
CA GLN A 3 14.96 -13.52 -5.71
C GLN A 3 14.02 -13.76 -6.88
N THR A 4 14.19 -14.86 -7.60
CA THR A 4 13.34 -15.19 -8.75
C THR A 4 12.26 -16.20 -8.37
N PRO A 5 11.08 -16.20 -9.04
CA PRO A 5 9.99 -17.14 -8.74
C PRO A 5 10.42 -18.62 -8.79
N GLU A 6 11.41 -18.95 -9.62
CA GLU A 6 11.94 -20.31 -9.77
C GLU A 6 12.65 -20.80 -8.50
N GLN A 7 13.19 -19.88 -7.69
CA GLN A 7 13.90 -20.19 -6.45
C GLN A 7 12.96 -20.35 -5.24
N PHE A 8 11.67 -20.02 -5.38
CA PHE A 8 10.70 -20.00 -4.30
C PHE A 8 10.70 -21.30 -3.48
N HIS A 9 10.64 -22.46 -4.13
CA HIS A 9 10.57 -23.75 -3.43
C HIS A 9 11.82 -24.02 -2.59
N GLN A 10 12.99 -23.61 -3.07
CA GLN A 10 14.24 -23.80 -2.35
C GLN A 10 14.35 -22.83 -1.18
N LEU A 11 13.99 -21.56 -1.39
CA LEU A 11 13.96 -20.53 -0.35
C LEU A 11 12.96 -20.88 0.75
N ALA A 12 11.76 -21.35 0.38
CA ALA A 12 10.74 -21.81 1.31
C ALA A 12 11.22 -22.99 2.15
N LYS A 13 11.89 -23.99 1.55
CA LYS A 13 12.49 -25.11 2.28
C LYS A 13 13.53 -24.63 3.29
N ASN A 14 14.42 -23.71 2.90
CA ASN A 14 15.44 -23.16 3.77
C ASN A 14 14.82 -22.38 4.93
N ALA A 15 13.84 -21.52 4.64
CA ALA A 15 13.11 -20.74 5.65
C ALA A 15 12.34 -21.64 6.64
N LEU A 16 11.74 -22.74 6.17
CA LEU A 16 11.06 -23.71 7.04
C LEU A 16 12.02 -24.55 7.89
N ALA A 17 13.27 -24.70 7.46
CA ALA A 17 14.33 -25.36 8.24
C ALA A 17 14.88 -24.44 9.34
N ASP A 18 14.77 -23.12 9.18
CA ASP A 18 15.21 -22.15 10.17
C ASP A 18 14.30 -22.16 11.41
N LYS A 19 14.84 -22.65 12.53
CA LYS A 19 14.12 -22.76 13.81
C LYS A 19 13.86 -21.39 14.44
N GLN A 20 14.80 -20.46 14.32
CA GLN A 20 14.68 -19.13 14.90
C GLN A 20 13.60 -18.34 14.15
N LEU A 21 13.65 -18.36 12.83
CA LEU A 21 12.65 -17.73 11.97
C LEU A 21 11.25 -18.23 12.32
N ARG A 22 11.08 -19.55 12.43
CA ARG A 22 9.80 -20.16 12.79
C ARG A 22 9.31 -19.78 14.18
N ALA A 23 10.21 -19.72 15.16
CA ALA A 23 9.86 -19.29 16.52
C ALA A 23 9.39 -17.83 16.52
N ASN A 24 10.12 -16.94 15.85
CA ASN A 24 9.79 -15.52 15.72
C ASN A 24 8.43 -15.32 15.04
N PHE A 25 8.20 -15.96 13.88
CA PHE A 25 6.94 -15.88 13.15
C PHE A 25 5.76 -16.40 13.98
N ARG A 26 5.94 -17.54 14.67
CA ARG A 26 4.89 -18.08 15.53
C ARG A 26 4.55 -17.11 16.67
N GLY A 27 5.56 -16.59 17.36
CA GLY A 27 5.35 -15.63 18.45
C GLY A 27 4.63 -14.37 17.98
N ALA A 28 5.01 -13.81 16.83
CA ALA A 28 4.33 -12.64 16.26
C ALA A 28 2.87 -12.93 15.88
N MET A 29 2.60 -14.07 15.23
CA MET A 29 1.25 -14.44 14.82
C MET A 29 0.34 -14.78 16.01
N ASP A 30 0.88 -15.46 17.02
CA ASP A 30 0.15 -15.76 18.26
C ASP A 30 -0.17 -14.46 19.00
N TYR A 31 0.79 -13.54 19.11
CA TYR A 31 0.55 -12.21 19.70
C TYR A 31 -0.58 -11.45 19.01
N LEU A 32 -0.57 -11.37 17.68
CA LEU A 32 -1.64 -10.70 16.91
C LEU A 32 -2.99 -11.38 17.10
N ARG A 33 -3.02 -12.72 17.08
CA ARG A 33 -4.23 -13.50 17.26
C ARG A 33 -4.83 -13.30 18.65
N ASP A 34 -3.99 -13.31 19.69
CA ASP A 34 -4.45 -13.16 21.06
C ASP A 34 -4.90 -11.73 21.35
N LYS A 35 -4.19 -10.71 20.83
CA LYS A 35 -4.68 -9.32 20.88
C LYS A 35 -6.04 -9.16 20.21
N ARG A 36 -6.24 -9.81 19.06
CA ARG A 36 -7.54 -9.80 18.37
C ARG A 36 -8.63 -10.45 19.21
N LYS A 37 -8.38 -11.62 19.81
CA LYS A 37 -9.35 -12.28 20.72
C LYS A 37 -9.69 -11.40 21.92
N THR A 38 -8.71 -10.68 22.47
CA THR A 38 -8.96 -9.75 23.59
C THR A 38 -9.80 -8.56 23.15
N ALA A 39 -9.55 -8.01 21.96
CA ALA A 39 -10.32 -6.89 21.42
C ALA A 39 -11.75 -7.30 21.00
N PHE A 40 -11.93 -8.54 20.57
CA PHE A 40 -13.20 -9.10 20.10
C PHE A 40 -13.52 -10.38 20.88
N SER A 41 -13.92 -10.22 22.14
CA SER A 41 -14.25 -11.34 23.02
C SER A 41 -15.60 -11.99 22.70
N ASP A 42 -16.52 -11.24 22.10
CA ASP A 42 -17.83 -11.71 21.66
C ASP A 42 -17.84 -11.91 20.14
N SER A 43 -18.09 -13.15 19.70
CA SER A 43 -18.11 -13.51 18.28
C SER A 43 -19.29 -12.93 17.51
N ASP A 44 -20.44 -12.75 18.18
CA ASP A 44 -21.63 -12.19 17.55
C ASP A 44 -21.46 -10.68 17.37
N GLU A 45 -20.91 -9.99 18.36
CA GLU A 45 -20.52 -8.58 18.24
C GLU A 45 -19.47 -8.38 17.13
N GLU A 46 -18.43 -9.22 17.09
CA GLU A 46 -17.40 -9.16 16.03
C GLU A 46 -18.02 -9.33 14.63
N LYS A 47 -19.00 -10.23 14.48
CA LYS A 47 -19.72 -10.41 13.22
C LYS A 47 -20.55 -9.17 12.87
N GLN A 48 -21.29 -8.61 13.82
CA GLN A 48 -22.10 -7.41 13.59
C GLN A 48 -21.25 -6.20 13.17
N ILE A 49 -20.10 -5.98 13.82
CA ILE A 49 -19.17 -4.90 13.46
C ILE A 49 -18.61 -5.11 12.04
N ARG A 50 -18.26 -6.35 11.67
CA ARG A 50 -17.80 -6.68 10.32
C ARG A 50 -18.87 -6.40 9.26
N ASP A 51 -20.09 -6.89 9.49
CA ASP A 51 -21.22 -6.70 8.57
C ASP A 51 -21.55 -5.20 8.42
N LEU A 52 -21.49 -4.44 9.53
CA LEU A 52 -21.67 -2.99 9.52
C LEU A 52 -20.55 -2.28 8.73
N ALA A 53 -19.29 -2.60 8.99
CA ALA A 53 -18.15 -2.00 8.30
C ALA A 53 -18.20 -2.29 6.79
N GLU A 54 -18.57 -3.51 6.40
CA GLU A 54 -18.80 -3.87 5.00
C GLU A 54 -19.93 -3.02 4.40
N SER A 55 -21.08 -2.91 5.08
CA SER A 55 -22.21 -2.11 4.59
C SER A 55 -21.83 -0.63 4.40
N ILE A 56 -21.01 -0.07 5.29
CA ILE A 56 -20.49 1.30 5.19
C ILE A 56 -19.59 1.40 3.97
N ARG A 57 -18.64 0.46 3.80
CA ARG A 57 -17.73 0.44 2.65
C ARG A 57 -18.50 0.41 1.33
N GLN A 58 -19.51 -0.45 1.21
CA GLN A 58 -20.34 -0.55 0.02
C GLN A 58 -21.11 0.75 -0.27
N ARG A 59 -21.63 1.40 0.78
CA ARG A 59 -22.30 2.70 0.67
C ARG A 59 -21.35 3.82 0.26
N CYS A 60 -20.11 3.81 0.75
CA CYS A 60 -19.09 4.78 0.32
C CYS A 60 -18.75 4.61 -1.16
N LEU A 61 -18.65 3.37 -1.65
CA LEU A 61 -18.40 3.11 -3.06
C LEU A 61 -19.54 3.59 -3.97
N SER A 62 -20.80 3.44 -3.54
CA SER A 62 -21.94 3.92 -4.34
C SER A 62 -22.07 5.45 -4.39
N LYS A 63 -21.44 6.17 -3.45
CA LYS A 63 -21.42 7.63 -3.36
C LYS A 63 -20.06 8.24 -3.63
N LEU A 64 -19.17 7.47 -4.26
CA LEU A 64 -17.76 7.85 -4.40
C LEU A 64 -17.56 9.23 -5.04
N PRO A 65 -18.29 9.64 -6.11
CA PRO A 65 -18.13 10.97 -6.69
C PRO A 65 -18.36 12.11 -5.68
N GLU A 66 -19.47 12.07 -4.95
CA GLU A 66 -19.83 13.09 -3.95
C GLU A 66 -18.84 13.11 -2.77
N LEU A 67 -18.38 11.93 -2.34
CA LEU A 67 -17.46 11.81 -1.22
C LEU A 67 -16.05 12.31 -1.55
N LEU A 68 -15.60 12.20 -2.80
CA LEU A 68 -14.30 12.71 -3.21
C LEU A 68 -14.30 14.24 -3.28
N GLU A 69 -15.35 14.86 -3.80
CA GLU A 69 -15.50 16.33 -3.75
C GLU A 69 -15.56 16.83 -2.30
N GLN A 70 -16.27 16.11 -1.42
CA GLN A 70 -16.31 16.44 0.00
C GLN A 70 -14.93 16.30 0.66
N LEU A 71 -14.16 15.26 0.30
CA LEU A 71 -12.79 15.08 0.78
C LEU A 71 -11.90 16.25 0.34
N GLU A 72 -11.93 16.60 -0.96
CA GLU A 72 -11.17 17.72 -1.51
C GLU A 72 -11.50 19.02 -0.78
N PHE A 73 -12.77 19.32 -0.58
CA PHE A 73 -13.19 20.52 0.14
C PHE A 73 -12.67 20.55 1.59
N ASN A 74 -12.68 19.41 2.27
CA ASN A 74 -12.13 19.32 3.63
C ASN A 74 -10.60 19.42 3.66
N CYS A 75 -9.90 18.83 2.69
CA CYS A 75 -8.46 18.98 2.53
C CYS A 75 -8.09 20.45 2.30
N TYR A 76 -8.79 21.12 1.39
CA TYR A 76 -8.59 22.53 1.09
C TYR A 76 -8.75 23.42 2.33
N LYS A 77 -9.77 23.15 3.16
CA LYS A 77 -9.95 23.84 4.45
C LYS A 77 -8.80 23.67 5.43
N ASN A 78 -8.06 22.57 5.33
CA ASN A 78 -6.87 22.29 6.14
C ASN A 78 -5.57 22.79 5.46
N GLY A 79 -5.68 23.55 4.36
CA GLY A 79 -4.52 24.04 3.61
C GLY A 79 -3.84 22.97 2.76
N ILE A 80 -4.51 21.85 2.50
CA ILE A 80 -4.01 20.76 1.66
C ILE A 80 -4.62 20.92 0.27
N GLN A 81 -3.77 21.03 -0.76
CA GLN A 81 -4.23 21.04 -2.15
C GLN A 81 -4.34 19.61 -2.68
N VAL A 82 -5.51 19.28 -3.23
CA VAL A 82 -5.77 17.99 -3.88
C VAL A 82 -5.60 18.16 -5.38
N HIS A 83 -4.88 17.24 -6.00
CA HIS A 83 -4.68 17.20 -7.44
C HIS A 83 -5.37 15.96 -8.02
N TRP A 84 -6.15 16.17 -9.06
CA TRP A 84 -6.86 15.12 -9.78
C TRP A 84 -6.09 14.69 -11.02
N ALA A 85 -6.01 13.38 -11.25
CA ALA A 85 -5.39 12.78 -12.42
C ALA A 85 -6.26 11.63 -12.92
N GLU A 86 -6.48 11.56 -14.24
CA GLU A 86 -7.29 10.50 -14.85
C GLU A 86 -6.46 9.26 -15.23
N ASN A 87 -5.14 9.42 -15.35
CA ASN A 87 -4.23 8.36 -15.80
C ASN A 87 -2.84 8.51 -15.16
N PRO A 88 -2.01 7.44 -15.22
CA PRO A 88 -0.66 7.44 -14.66
C PRO A 88 0.23 8.59 -15.18
N GLU A 89 0.15 8.91 -16.47
CA GLU A 89 0.97 9.94 -17.10
C GLU A 89 0.66 11.33 -16.53
N GLN A 90 -0.62 11.66 -16.38
CA GLN A 90 -1.07 12.91 -15.74
C GLN A 90 -0.64 12.96 -14.28
N ALA A 91 -0.79 11.86 -13.53
CA ALA A 91 -0.39 11.81 -12.12
C ALA A 91 1.11 12.09 -11.96
N ASN A 92 1.96 11.41 -12.74
CA ASN A 92 3.40 11.61 -12.70
C ASN A 92 3.80 13.01 -13.18
N ALA A 93 3.12 13.57 -14.19
CA ALA A 93 3.37 14.93 -14.65
C ALA A 93 3.04 15.98 -13.58
N ILE A 94 1.94 15.82 -12.85
CA ILE A 94 1.56 16.69 -11.74
C ILE A 94 2.59 16.61 -10.62
N ILE A 95 2.99 15.40 -10.22
CA ILE A 95 3.99 15.19 -9.16
C ILE A 95 5.33 15.82 -9.56
N ALA A 96 5.78 15.61 -10.80
CA ALA A 96 7.00 16.20 -11.32
C ALA A 96 6.95 17.73 -11.32
N ALA A 97 5.82 18.33 -11.74
CA ALA A 97 5.63 19.77 -11.76
C ALA A 97 5.68 20.37 -10.34
N ILE A 98 5.04 19.71 -9.37
CA ILE A 98 5.09 20.13 -7.96
C ILE A 98 6.51 20.04 -7.41
N ALA A 99 7.23 18.96 -7.73
CA ALA A 99 8.62 18.79 -7.30
C ALA A 99 9.54 19.86 -7.92
N ASP A 100 9.36 20.19 -9.19
CA ASP A 100 10.12 21.24 -9.89
C ASP A 100 9.83 22.64 -9.32
N GLU A 101 8.56 22.96 -9.08
CA GLU A 101 8.12 24.24 -8.47
C GLU A 101 8.78 24.49 -7.12
N HIS A 102 9.03 23.42 -6.36
CA HIS A 102 9.65 23.48 -5.03
C HIS A 102 11.15 23.18 -5.03
N ASP A 103 11.81 22.99 -6.18
CA ASP A 103 13.18 22.47 -6.32
C ASP A 103 13.44 21.24 -5.43
N ALA A 104 12.43 20.38 -5.30
CA ALA A 104 12.46 19.23 -4.42
C ALA A 104 13.40 18.16 -4.98
N LYS A 105 14.29 17.66 -4.12
CA LYS A 105 15.15 16.49 -4.42
C LYS A 105 14.60 15.19 -3.84
N GLN A 106 13.65 15.30 -2.92
CA GLN A 106 13.09 14.16 -2.20
C GLN A 106 11.58 14.32 -2.01
N ILE A 107 10.85 13.21 -2.13
CA ILE A 107 9.41 13.12 -1.89
C ILE A 107 9.18 12.04 -0.84
N ILE A 108 8.47 12.36 0.23
CA ILE A 108 8.02 11.37 1.22
C ILE A 108 6.60 10.95 0.86
N LYS A 109 6.37 9.65 0.72
CA LYS A 109 5.04 9.07 0.45
C LYS A 109 4.61 8.07 1.53
N GLY A 110 3.31 7.85 1.60
CA GLY A 110 2.74 6.74 2.37
C GLY A 110 2.56 5.50 1.50
N LYS A 111 2.39 4.35 2.17
CA LYS A 111 2.06 3.07 1.53
C LYS A 111 0.81 3.21 0.67
N SER A 112 0.97 3.04 -0.64
CA SER A 112 -0.12 3.08 -1.61
C SER A 112 0.14 2.12 -2.77
N MET A 113 -0.85 1.30 -3.07
CA MET A 113 -0.83 0.45 -4.26
C MET A 113 -0.81 1.28 -5.54
N VAL A 114 -1.51 2.42 -5.54
CA VAL A 114 -1.64 3.27 -6.72
C VAL A 114 -0.29 3.88 -7.12
N SER A 115 0.55 4.24 -6.15
CA SER A 115 1.90 4.76 -6.44
C SER A 115 2.79 3.74 -7.16
N GLU A 116 2.58 2.45 -6.91
CA GLU A 116 3.28 1.37 -7.61
C GLU A 116 2.68 1.12 -9.00
N GLU A 117 1.35 1.18 -9.14
CA GLU A 117 0.66 1.01 -10.43
C GLU A 117 1.03 2.11 -11.45
N ILE A 118 1.29 3.32 -10.99
CA ILE A 118 1.75 4.43 -11.85
C ILE A 118 3.28 4.49 -12.00
N GLU A 119 4.01 3.53 -11.42
CA GLU A 119 5.48 3.47 -11.42
C GLU A 119 6.13 4.77 -10.89
N MET A 120 5.51 5.43 -9.91
CA MET A 120 5.90 6.76 -9.41
C MET A 120 7.39 6.84 -9.04
N ASN A 121 7.90 5.84 -8.32
CA ASN A 121 9.31 5.78 -7.92
C ASN A 121 10.26 5.78 -9.13
N HIS A 122 9.91 5.03 -10.17
CA HIS A 122 10.74 4.91 -11.36
C HIS A 122 10.69 6.20 -12.20
N GLU A 123 9.50 6.79 -12.38
CA GLU A 123 9.37 8.04 -13.13
C GLU A 123 10.06 9.21 -12.44
N MET A 124 9.94 9.34 -11.11
CA MET A 124 10.62 10.39 -10.36
C MET A 124 12.14 10.21 -10.32
N ALA A 125 12.63 8.96 -10.24
CA ALA A 125 14.06 8.68 -10.28
C ALA A 125 14.73 9.12 -11.60
N LYS A 126 14.02 9.05 -12.74
CA LYS A 126 14.52 9.57 -14.04
C LYS A 126 14.77 11.08 -14.00
N LEU A 127 14.05 11.80 -13.16
CA LEU A 127 14.17 13.24 -12.94
C LEU A 127 15.18 13.59 -11.83
N GLY A 128 15.83 12.58 -11.24
CA GLY A 128 16.78 12.76 -10.13
C GLY A 128 16.09 13.06 -8.78
N ILE A 129 14.81 12.73 -8.65
CA ILE A 129 14.03 12.91 -7.42
C ILE A 129 13.93 11.57 -6.70
N GLU A 130 14.30 11.54 -5.43
CA GLU A 130 14.24 10.34 -4.59
C GLU A 130 12.88 10.25 -3.87
N CYS A 131 12.17 9.14 -4.07
CA CYS A 131 10.93 8.86 -3.35
C CYS A 131 11.19 7.96 -2.14
N LEU A 132 10.77 8.38 -0.95
CA LEU A 132 10.96 7.68 0.32
C LEU A 132 9.60 7.25 0.91
N GLU A 133 9.52 5.99 1.34
CA GLU A 133 8.36 5.48 2.06
C GLU A 133 8.36 5.88 3.54
N SER A 134 7.20 6.29 4.05
CA SER A 134 6.99 6.58 5.48
C SER A 134 6.48 5.38 6.28
N ASP A 135 5.92 4.36 5.60
CA ASP A 135 5.54 3.10 6.25
C ASP A 135 6.81 2.28 6.52
N MET A 136 7.04 1.90 7.78
CA MET A 136 8.25 1.18 8.19
C MET A 136 8.43 -0.14 7.45
N GLY A 137 7.34 -0.85 7.14
CA GLY A 137 7.42 -2.12 6.40
C GLY A 137 7.89 -1.89 4.97
N GLU A 138 7.31 -0.90 4.29
CA GLU A 138 7.72 -0.54 2.93
C GLU A 138 9.12 0.07 2.88
N TYR A 139 9.50 0.87 3.88
CA TYR A 139 10.83 1.44 3.97
C TYR A 139 11.91 0.37 4.11
N ILE A 140 11.69 -0.67 4.93
CA ILE A 140 12.62 -1.81 5.04
C ILE A 140 12.77 -2.53 3.69
N VAL A 141 11.68 -2.75 2.96
CA VAL A 141 11.71 -3.38 1.64
C VAL A 141 12.45 -2.50 0.63
N GLN A 142 12.20 -1.19 0.65
CA GLN A 142 12.90 -0.20 -0.17
C GLN A 142 14.42 -0.22 0.10
N LEU A 143 14.84 -0.32 1.36
CA LEU A 143 16.26 -0.42 1.73
C LEU A 143 16.92 -1.71 1.22
N ASP A 144 16.18 -2.81 1.11
CA ASP A 144 16.69 -4.08 0.54
C ASP A 144 16.76 -4.03 -1.00
N GLY A 145 16.20 -2.98 -1.62
CA GLY A 145 16.11 -2.83 -3.07
C GLY A 145 15.13 -3.80 -3.74
N ASP A 146 14.33 -4.49 -2.95
CA ASP A 146 13.29 -5.40 -3.41
C ASP A 146 12.00 -4.61 -3.70
N LYS A 147 11.13 -5.19 -4.54
CA LYS A 147 9.80 -4.61 -4.75
C LYS A 147 8.93 -4.84 -3.51
N PRO A 148 8.06 -3.88 -3.14
CA PRO A 148 7.03 -4.07 -2.13
C PRO A 148 6.37 -5.44 -2.24
N LEU A 149 6.24 -6.18 -1.13
CA LEU A 149 5.60 -7.51 -1.14
C LEU A 149 4.17 -7.46 -1.68
N ILE A 150 3.51 -6.31 -1.61
CA ILE A 150 2.18 -6.10 -2.17
C ILE A 150 2.16 -6.09 -3.71
N SER A 151 3.30 -5.82 -4.37
CA SER A 151 3.44 -5.89 -5.84
C SER A 151 3.33 -7.33 -6.36
N SER A 152 3.55 -8.34 -5.50
CA SER A 152 3.52 -9.75 -5.89
C SER A 152 2.10 -10.27 -6.19
N CYS A 153 1.06 -9.52 -5.79
CA CYS A 153 -0.34 -9.84 -6.08
C CYS A 153 -0.82 -9.32 -7.45
N GLN A 154 0.04 -8.68 -8.26
CA GLN A 154 -0.34 -8.06 -9.55
C GLN A 154 -0.31 -9.02 -10.76
N ARG A 155 -0.13 -10.34 -10.57
CA ARG A 155 -0.23 -11.33 -11.67
C ARG A 155 -1.57 -12.06 -11.78
N PHE A 156 -2.65 -11.53 -11.20
CA PHE A 156 -4.00 -11.92 -11.63
C PHE A 156 -4.39 -11.13 -12.88
N THR A 157 -3.92 -11.66 -14.02
CA THR A 157 -4.58 -11.69 -15.33
C THR A 157 -5.86 -10.86 -15.49
N LYS A 158 -5.84 -9.94 -16.46
CA LYS A 158 -6.93 -9.64 -17.42
C LYS A 158 -8.28 -10.28 -17.03
N ILE A 159 -9.02 -9.69 -16.09
CA ILE A 159 -10.44 -10.01 -15.94
C ILE A 159 -11.16 -9.23 -17.03
N SER A 160 -11.35 -9.94 -18.14
CA SER A 160 -12.43 -9.82 -19.12
C SER A 160 -13.18 -8.48 -19.13
N ARG A 161 -12.78 -7.59 -20.05
CA ARG A 161 -13.76 -6.72 -20.71
C ARG A 161 -14.74 -7.64 -21.45
N LYS A 162 -15.94 -7.77 -20.89
CA LYS A 162 -17.18 -7.96 -21.65
C LYS A 162 -18.16 -6.93 -21.14
#